data_AF-A0A966A1K2-F1
#
_entry.id   AF-A0A966A1K2-F1
#
_cell.length_a   1.000
_cell.length_b   1.000
_cell.length_c   1.000
_cell.angle_alpha   90.00
_cell.angle_beta   90.00
_cell.angle_gamma   90.00
#
_symmetry.space_group_name_H-M   'P 1'
#
loop_
_entity.id
_entity.type
_entity.pdbx_description
1 polymer ?
#
loop_
_entity_poly.entity_id
_entity_poly.type
_entity_poly.pdbx_seq_one_letter_code
_entity_poly.pdbx_strand_id
1 'polypeptide(L)' 'MAFDVTLCPLADYFKDQGVPELTPHAACNLDYGAAREFGVELVRSQTIADGAAHCDFRWKFPATGAD' A
#
# COMPACT_ATOMS: atom_id res chain seq x y z
N MET A 1 5.12 -8.96 9.39
CA MET A 1 6.27 -8.17 8.87
C MET A 1 5.82 -6.72 8.72
N ALA A 2 6.67 -5.74 9.00
CA ALA A 2 6.30 -4.33 8.88
C ALA A 2 7.47 -3.51 8.33
N PHE A 3 7.17 -2.51 7.50
CA PHE A 3 8.11 -1.51 7.03
C PHE A 3 7.37 -0.24 6.59
N ASP A 4 8.08 0.87 6.55
CA ASP A 4 7.57 2.14 6.07
C ASP A 4 8.20 2.48 4.71
N VAL A 5 7.36 2.94 3.78
CA VAL A 5 7.80 3.42 2.47
C VAL A 5 7.82 4.93 2.52
N THR A 6 8.99 5.54 2.34
CA THR A 6 9.21 6.99 2.45
C THR A 6 9.29 7.71 1.10
N LEU A 7 9.23 6.97 -0.01
CA LEU A 7 9.27 7.50 -1.38
C LEU A 7 8.27 6.76 -2.27
N CYS A 8 7.50 7.49 -3.10
CA CYS A 8 6.49 6.90 -3.97
C CYS A 8 6.51 7.55 -5.37
N PRO A 9 7.27 6.98 -6.32
CA PRO A 9 7.32 7.50 -7.69
C PRO A 9 5.96 7.52 -8.41
N LEU A 10 5.03 6.67 -7.98
CA LEU A 10 3.67 6.64 -8.53
C LEU A 10 2.86 7.85 -8.05
N ALA A 11 2.97 8.22 -6.77
CA ALA A 11 2.32 9.43 -6.26
C ALA A 11 2.90 10.68 -6.92
N ASP A 12 4.23 10.73 -7.09
CA ASP A 12 4.89 11.82 -7.83
C ASP A 12 4.38 11.91 -9.27
N TYR A 13 4.33 10.78 -9.98
CA TYR A 13 3.83 10.72 -11.35
C TYR A 13 2.40 11.26 -11.50
N PHE A 14 1.43 10.75 -10.72
CA PHE A 14 0.04 11.18 -10.84
C PHE A 14 -0.18 12.63 -10.38
N LYS A 15 0.62 13.10 -9.41
CA LYS A 15 0.65 14.52 -9.03
C LYS A 15 1.15 15.40 -10.17
N ASP A 16 2.22 15.00 -10.86
CA ASP A 16 2.77 15.73 -12.00
C ASP A 16 1.80 15.75 -13.20
N GLN A 17 0.95 14.73 -13.35
CA GLN A 17 -0.14 14.71 -14.33
C GLN A 17 -1.36 15.56 -13.93
N GLY A 18 -1.37 16.14 -12.72
CA GLY A 18 -2.49 16.94 -12.22
C GLY A 18 -3.71 16.13 -11.77
N VAL A 19 -3.54 14.82 -11.54
CA VAL A 19 -4.59 13.88 -11.14
C VAL A 19 -4.15 12.98 -9.96
N PRO A 20 -3.66 13.57 -8.84
CA PRO A 20 -3.12 12.80 -7.71
C PRO A 20 -4.14 11.84 -7.09
N GLU A 21 -5.44 12.16 -7.15
CA GLU A 21 -6.54 11.34 -6.67
C GLU A 21 -6.64 9.98 -7.36
N LEU A 22 -6.00 9.79 -8.51
CA LEU A 22 -5.98 8.51 -9.21
C LEU A 22 -4.93 7.54 -8.65
N THR A 23 -3.93 8.00 -7.91
CA THR A 23 -2.86 7.14 -7.36
C THR A 23 -3.39 5.96 -6.54
N PRO A 24 -4.36 6.15 -5.61
CA PRO A 24 -4.91 5.03 -4.83
C PRO A 24 -5.56 3.97 -5.72
N HIS A 25 -6.28 4.40 -6.76
CA HIS A 25 -7.00 3.52 -7.67
C HIS A 25 -6.09 2.79 -8.65
N ALA A 26 -5.09 3.50 -9.19
CA ALA A 26 -4.17 2.97 -10.19
C ALA A 26 -3.06 2.09 -9.58
N ALA A 27 -2.70 2.32 -8.32
CA ALA A 27 -1.56 1.66 -7.68
C ALA A 27 -1.85 1.15 -6.28
N CYS A 28 -2.13 2.02 -5.30
CA CYS A 28 -2.08 1.63 -3.88
C CYS A 28 -3.05 0.50 -3.52
N ASN A 29 -4.21 0.43 -4.17
CA ASN A 29 -5.21 -0.59 -3.88
C ASN A 29 -4.88 -1.97 -4.48
N LEU A 30 -3.93 -2.04 -5.43
CA LEU A 30 -3.44 -3.32 -5.95
C LEU A 30 -2.74 -4.14 -4.87
N ASP A 31 -2.12 -3.50 -3.88
CA ASP A 31 -1.45 -4.17 -2.76
C ASP A 31 -2.43 -5.05 -1.96
N TYR A 32 -3.66 -4.58 -1.75
CA TYR A 32 -4.71 -5.37 -1.10
C TYR A 32 -5.19 -6.52 -1.96
N GLY A 33 -5.19 -6.36 -3.30
CA GLY A 33 -5.45 -7.44 -4.24
C GLY A 33 -4.38 -8.54 -4.14
N ALA A 34 -3.11 -8.14 -4.18
CA ALA A 34 -1.97 -9.05 -4.01
C ALA A 34 -1.98 -9.73 -2.65
N ALA A 35 -2.30 -9.01 -1.56
CA ALA A 35 -2.42 -9.57 -0.22
C ALA A 35 -3.43 -10.73 -0.17
N ARG A 36 -4.62 -10.53 -0.75
CA ARG A 36 -5.65 -11.57 -0.84
C ARG A 36 -5.17 -12.79 -1.61
N GLU A 37 -4.52 -12.60 -2.76
CA GLU A 37 -4.00 -13.70 -3.58
C GLU A 37 -2.91 -14.50 -2.85
N PHE A 38 -2.07 -13.81 -2.07
CA PHE A 38 -1.04 -14.46 -1.25
C PHE A 38 -1.57 -15.06 0.06
N GLY A 39 -2.86 -14.93 0.37
CA GLY A 39 -3.44 -15.42 1.62
C GLY A 39 -2.91 -14.71 2.86
N VAL A 40 -2.53 -13.43 2.73
CA VAL A 40 -2.02 -12.59 3.83
C VAL A 40 -2.91 -11.37 4.02
N GLU A 41 -2.93 -10.81 5.23
CA GLU A 41 -3.62 -9.54 5.49
C GLU A 41 -2.63 -8.38 5.43
N LEU A 42 -3.01 -7.33 4.69
CA LEU A 42 -2.34 -6.04 4.71
C LEU A 42 -3.18 -5.05 5.50
N VAL A 43 -2.58 -4.41 6.50
CA VAL A 43 -3.11 -3.22 7.17
C VAL A 43 -2.20 -2.04 6.82
N ARG A 44 -2.82 -0.94 6.41
CA ARG A 44 -2.16 0.34 6.12
C ARG A 44 -3.10 1.46 6.55
N SER A 45 -2.62 2.37 7.40
CA SER A 45 -3.41 3.46 7.97
C SER A 45 -3.16 4.81 7.31
N GLN A 46 -2.01 4.96 6.65
CA GLN A 46 -1.60 6.19 5.97
C GLN A 46 -0.84 5.87 4.67
N THR A 47 -0.92 6.79 3.72
CA THR A 47 -0.20 6.68 2.45
C THR A 47 0.38 8.02 2.02
N ILE A 48 1.49 7.98 1.27
CA ILE A 48 2.04 9.15 0.59
C ILE A 48 1.02 9.71 -0.42
N ALA A 49 0.22 8.85 -1.05
CA ALA A 49 -0.84 9.26 -1.97
C ALA A 49 -1.92 10.12 -1.30
N ASP A 50 -2.17 9.92 0.00
CA ASP A 50 -3.08 10.73 0.82
C ASP A 50 -2.37 11.91 1.52
N GLY A 51 -1.11 12.19 1.15
CA GLY A 51 -0.32 13.30 1.68
C GLY A 51 0.42 13.02 2.99
N ALA A 52 0.50 11.77 3.45
CA ALA A 52 1.30 11.41 4.62
C ALA A 52 2.80 11.42 4.31
N ALA A 53 3.64 11.50 5.36
CA ALA A 53 5.09 11.48 5.22
C ALA A 53 5.66 10.12 4.77
N HIS A 54 4.90 9.04 4.94
CA HIS A 54 5.24 7.68 4.52
C HIS A 54 3.98 6.81 4.40
N CYS A 55 4.08 5.68 3.70
CA CYS A 55 3.10 4.60 3.77
C CYS A 55 3.50 3.59 4.85
N ASP A 56 2.56 3.15 5.67
CA ASP A 56 2.83 2.20 6.76
C ASP A 56 2.36 0.77 6.42
N PHE A 57 3.22 -0.02 5.79
CA PHE A 57 2.86 -1.40 5.44
C PHE A 57 2.97 -2.32 6.65
N ARG A 58 1.85 -2.95 7.04
CA ARG A 58 1.78 -3.92 8.14
C ARG A 58 1.16 -5.22 7.64
N TRP A 59 2.00 -6.23 7.44
CA TRP A 59 1.60 -7.54 6.92
C TRP A 59 1.43 -8.56 8.05
N LYS A 60 0.27 -9.24 8.06
CA LYS A 60 0.00 -10.39 8.91
C LYS A 60 -0.04 -11.63 8.04
N PHE A 61 0.83 -12.57 8.38
CA PHE A 61 0.88 -13.87 7.73
C PHE A 61 0.06 -14.86 8.57
N PRO A 62 -0.63 -15.82 7.94
CA PRO A 62 -1.24 -16.91 8.69
C PRO A 62 -0.16 -17.63 9.51
N ALA A 63 -0.50 -18.00 10.74
CA ALA A 63 0.39 -18.82 11.54
C ALA A 63 0.63 -20.14 10.78
N THR A 64 1.89 -20.48 10.53
CA THR A 64 2.25 -21.81 10.03
C THR A 64 1.78 -22.86 11.04
N GLY A 65 0.81 -23.70 10.66
CA GLY A 65 0.37 -24.86 11.44
C GLY A 65 -0.94 -24.73 12.22
N ALA A 66 -1.88 -23.88 11.81
CA ALA A 66 -3.26 -24.07 12.24
C ALA A 66 -3.91 -25.14 11.37
N ASP A 67 -4.09 -26.33 11.96
CA ASP A 67 -4.85 -27.46 11.40
C ASP A 67 -6.29 -27.07 11.00
#